data_AF-A0A1Z7ZII4-F1
#
_entry.id   AF-A0A1Z7ZII4-F1
#
_cell.length_a   1.000
_cell.length_b   1.000
_cell.length_c   1.000
_cell.angle_alpha   90.00
_cell.angle_beta   90.00
_cell.angle_gamma   90.00
#
_symmetry.space_group_name_H-M   'P 1'
#
loop_
_entity.id
_entity.type
_entity.pdbx_description
1 polymer ?
#
loop_
_entity_poly.entity_id
_entity_poly.type
_entity_poly.pdbx_seq_one_letter_code
_entity_poly.pdbx_strand_id
1 'polypeptide(L)'
;MASTILFQMTFRKIISLSIGVSFLVLFITGILSYFQVYIRSTATIHTVFGLLFSFGILFHLKNNFRPLKRYSKGKFLFIILMIGSLLFFGSYYQTQPFDAIMNFGAKQKATEKKELNLSNYEIVEMNTSNDVLLTIDLLRSEHYWHPQMAVWVEDEQGNYVETLFISKATARGLFFGGRSKDNFKTFDEQKDASGDYRRVNALPVWSHKRGIKYTDSLYVPPSNNPLPDAITGATIIDNFQLLSSTNELSKFKLKIEINVAFDDNEYYSEYDFPDDETFHNGTGQLGQPSIIFETAIDMSDNKNYYLMELIGHGHYSGQNGSINSDLSTLTTAKQIVERIVVGVKTTS
;
A
#
# COMPACT_ATOMS: atom_id res chain seq x y z
N MET A 1 39.39 -45.60 30.68
CA MET A 1 38.55 -45.82 29.48
C MET A 1 37.50 -44.71 29.48
N ALA A 2 37.34 -43.98 28.37
CA ALA A 2 36.49 -42.79 28.18
C ALA A 2 37.07 -41.44 28.64
N SER A 3 38.16 -40.99 28.01
CA SER A 3 38.34 -39.54 27.78
C SER A 3 39.22 -39.35 26.53
N THR A 4 38.93 -38.30 25.77
CA THR A 4 39.69 -37.80 24.60
C THR A 4 39.38 -38.42 23.22
N ILE A 5 38.10 -38.45 22.85
CA ILE A 5 37.69 -38.28 21.45
C ILE A 5 37.08 -36.88 21.32
N LEU A 6 37.90 -35.83 21.45
CA LEU A 6 37.51 -34.48 21.03
C LEU A 6 38.20 -34.19 19.71
N PHE A 7 37.37 -34.12 18.67
CA PHE A 7 37.70 -33.97 17.27
C PHE A 7 38.51 -32.68 17.03
N GLN A 8 39.83 -32.77 16.81
CA GLN A 8 40.62 -31.65 16.32
C GLN A 8 40.25 -31.37 14.85
N MET A 9 39.19 -30.58 14.61
CA MET A 9 38.97 -29.97 13.29
C MET A 9 40.09 -28.97 13.03
N THR A 10 40.87 -29.19 11.98
CA THR A 10 41.81 -28.16 11.51
C THR A 10 41.01 -26.95 11.01
N PHE A 11 41.52 -25.74 11.24
CA PHE A 11 40.88 -24.48 10.82
C PHE A 11 40.40 -24.49 9.35
N ARG A 12 41.11 -25.21 8.47
CA ARG A 12 40.72 -25.44 7.08
C ARG A 12 39.40 -26.22 6.94
N LYS A 13 39.21 -27.30 7.72
CA LYS A 13 37.98 -28.11 7.70
C LYS A 13 36.79 -27.31 8.21
N ILE A 14 37.00 -26.47 9.23
CA ILE A 14 35.96 -25.57 9.76
C ILE A 14 35.49 -24.63 8.65
N ILE A 15 36.40 -23.94 7.96
CA ILE A 15 36.05 -23.01 6.87
C ILE A 15 35.28 -23.73 5.75
N SER A 16 35.76 -24.88 5.30
CA SER A 16 35.06 -25.63 4.23
C SER A 16 33.66 -26.08 4.65
N LEU A 17 33.49 -26.56 5.89
CA LEU A 17 32.18 -26.97 6.40
C LEU A 17 31.24 -25.77 6.55
N SER A 18 31.73 -24.64 7.07
CA SER A 18 30.94 -23.41 7.20
C SER A 18 30.45 -22.87 5.85
N ILE A 19 31.27 -22.96 4.80
CA ILE A 19 30.87 -22.58 3.43
C ILE A 19 29.82 -23.55 2.89
N GLY A 20 29.97 -24.85 3.13
CA GLY A 20 28.99 -25.86 2.71
C GLY A 20 27.62 -25.64 3.36
N VAL A 21 27.60 -25.34 4.66
CA VAL A 21 26.36 -24.98 5.38
C VAL A 21 25.77 -23.69 4.83
N SER A 22 26.59 -22.67 4.62
CA SER A 22 26.11 -21.38 4.09
C SER A 22 25.54 -21.52 2.68
N PHE A 23 26.16 -22.33 1.83
CA PHE A 23 25.64 -22.67 0.50
C PHE A 23 24.26 -23.34 0.57
N LEU A 24 24.08 -24.32 1.45
CA LEU A 24 22.78 -25.00 1.62
C LEU A 24 21.68 -24.03 2.05
N VAL A 25 21.99 -23.14 3.01
CA VAL A 25 21.04 -22.11 3.46
C VAL A 25 20.70 -21.14 2.33
N LEU A 26 21.70 -20.67 1.57
CA LEU A 26 21.49 -19.78 0.43
C LEU A 26 20.67 -20.42 -0.68
N PHE A 27 20.89 -21.72 -0.94
CA PHE A 27 20.12 -22.49 -1.92
C PHE A 27 18.64 -22.58 -1.53
N ILE A 28 18.36 -23.01 -0.29
CA ILE A 28 16.97 -23.14 0.21
C ILE A 28 16.29 -21.77 0.22
N THR A 29 16.93 -20.75 0.81
CA THR A 29 16.35 -19.40 0.88
C THR A 29 16.22 -18.72 -0.47
N GLY A 30 17.09 -19.05 -1.45
CA GLY A 30 16.96 -18.61 -2.83
C GLY A 30 15.76 -19.21 -3.54
N ILE A 31 15.50 -20.52 -3.35
CA ILE A 31 14.29 -21.18 -3.86
C ILE A 31 13.04 -20.58 -3.23
N LEU A 32 13.00 -20.45 -1.91
CA LEU A 32 11.88 -19.82 -1.20
C LEU A 32 11.64 -18.40 -1.74
N SER A 33 12.69 -17.60 -1.87
CA SER A 33 12.59 -16.23 -2.39
C SER A 33 12.18 -16.16 -3.86
N TYR A 34 12.33 -17.23 -4.64
CA TYR A 34 11.90 -17.28 -6.03
C TYR A 34 10.40 -17.63 -6.16
N PHE A 35 9.89 -18.53 -5.31
CA PHE A 35 8.51 -19.00 -5.40
C PHE A 35 7.53 -18.27 -4.48
N GLN A 36 7.99 -17.71 -3.36
CA GLN A 36 7.12 -17.11 -2.35
C GLN A 36 7.17 -15.57 -2.36
N VAL A 37 6.09 -14.95 -1.89
CA VAL A 37 6.04 -13.51 -1.59
C VAL A 37 7.13 -13.14 -0.56
N TYR A 38 7.58 -11.89 -0.58
CA TYR A 38 8.66 -11.42 0.29
C TYR A 38 8.35 -11.67 1.78
N ILE A 39 9.18 -12.48 2.43
CA ILE A 39 9.17 -12.71 3.87
C ILE A 39 10.47 -12.13 4.44
N ARG A 40 10.34 -11.18 5.39
CA ARG A 40 11.49 -10.50 6.01
C ARG A 40 12.50 -11.46 6.63
N SER A 41 12.03 -12.53 7.28
CA SER A 41 12.90 -13.54 7.90
C SER A 41 13.72 -14.29 6.86
N THR A 42 13.09 -14.78 5.78
CA THR A 42 13.79 -15.45 4.66
C THR A 42 14.85 -14.55 4.04
N ALA A 43 14.51 -13.28 3.76
CA ALA A 43 15.45 -12.31 3.22
C ALA A 43 16.62 -12.01 4.18
N THR A 44 16.33 -11.91 5.48
CA THR A 44 17.35 -11.69 6.53
C THR A 44 18.31 -12.88 6.60
N ILE A 45 17.78 -14.12 6.63
CA ILE A 45 18.60 -15.34 6.64
C ILE A 45 19.46 -15.39 5.38
N HIS A 46 18.89 -15.16 4.20
CA HIS A 46 19.62 -15.17 2.94
C HIS A 46 20.76 -14.14 2.95
N THR A 47 20.49 -12.91 3.38
CA THR A 47 21.48 -11.83 3.41
C THR A 47 22.62 -12.12 4.38
N VAL A 48 22.30 -12.54 5.61
CA VAL A 48 23.31 -12.85 6.63
C VAL A 48 24.19 -14.01 6.19
N PHE A 49 23.60 -15.10 5.70
CA PHE A 49 24.38 -16.24 5.20
C PHE A 49 25.13 -15.92 3.90
N GLY A 50 24.64 -14.97 3.09
CA GLY A 50 25.34 -14.44 1.92
C GLY A 50 26.63 -13.71 2.29
N LEU A 51 26.59 -12.89 3.33
CA LEU A 51 27.77 -12.22 3.89
C LEU A 51 28.76 -13.23 4.50
N LEU A 52 28.26 -14.21 5.27
CA LEU A 52 29.09 -15.27 5.84
C LEU A 52 29.75 -16.13 4.75
N PHE A 53 29.00 -16.46 3.69
CA PHE A 53 29.51 -17.19 2.54
C PHE A 53 30.60 -16.39 1.81
N SER A 54 30.38 -15.10 1.57
CA SER A 54 31.34 -14.20 0.93
C SER A 54 32.64 -14.08 1.73
N PHE A 55 32.54 -13.90 3.05
CA PHE A 55 33.70 -13.88 3.93
C PHE A 55 34.42 -15.24 3.95
N GLY A 56 33.66 -16.34 4.08
CA GLY A 56 34.19 -17.70 4.05
C GLY A 56 34.97 -18.00 2.77
N ILE A 57 34.46 -17.58 1.61
CA ILE A 57 35.14 -17.71 0.32
C ILE A 57 36.53 -17.09 0.35
N LEU A 58 36.74 -15.91 0.97
CA LEU A 58 38.07 -15.29 1.05
C LEU A 58 39.08 -16.21 1.75
N PHE A 59 38.70 -16.81 2.88
CA PHE A 59 39.57 -17.76 3.58
C PHE A 59 39.73 -19.06 2.82
N HIS A 60 38.69 -19.53 2.14
CA HIS A 60 38.75 -20.72 1.30
C HIS A 60 39.71 -20.54 0.12
N LEU A 61 39.67 -19.38 -0.55
CA LEU A 61 40.60 -19.01 -1.61
C LEU A 61 42.03 -18.94 -1.09
N LYS A 62 42.25 -18.31 0.08
CA LYS A 62 43.57 -18.26 0.72
C LYS A 62 44.10 -19.66 1.06
N ASN A 63 43.25 -20.53 1.62
CA ASN A 63 43.62 -21.89 2.00
C ASN A 63 43.90 -22.79 0.80
N ASN A 64 43.25 -22.54 -0.35
CA ASN A 64 43.32 -23.36 -1.55
C ASN A 64 44.00 -22.65 -2.75
N PHE A 65 44.80 -21.61 -2.49
CA PHE A 65 45.39 -20.77 -3.54
C PHE A 65 46.31 -21.55 -4.49
N ARG A 66 47.13 -22.47 -3.96
CA ARG A 66 48.08 -23.27 -4.75
C ARG A 66 47.35 -24.19 -5.76
N PRO A 67 46.34 -24.99 -5.36
CA PRO A 67 45.46 -25.69 -6.30
C PRO A 67 44.78 -24.77 -7.31
N LEU A 68 44.18 -23.66 -6.85
CA LEU A 68 43.44 -22.73 -7.72
C LEU A 68 44.32 -22.14 -8.83
N LYS A 69 45.56 -21.75 -8.50
CA LYS A 69 46.55 -21.26 -9.46
C LYS A 69 46.97 -22.32 -10.49
N ARG A 70 46.83 -23.62 -10.18
CA ARG A 70 47.08 -24.69 -11.16
C ARG A 70 45.88 -24.85 -12.11
N TYR A 71 44.67 -24.80 -11.57
CA TYR A 71 43.43 -24.89 -12.38
C TYR A 71 43.27 -23.71 -13.34
N SER A 72 43.76 -22.53 -12.96
CA SER A 72 43.67 -21.32 -13.79
C SER A 72 44.55 -21.33 -15.05
N LYS A 73 45.45 -22.32 -15.22
CA LYS A 73 46.33 -22.43 -16.40
C LYS A 73 45.71 -23.24 -17.56
N GLY A 74 44.51 -23.78 -17.38
CA GLY A 74 43.84 -24.61 -18.40
C GLY A 74 42.94 -23.81 -19.34
N LYS A 75 42.75 -24.31 -20.57
CA LYS A 75 41.80 -23.76 -21.56
C LYS A 75 40.36 -23.69 -21.03
N PHE A 76 40.01 -24.56 -20.08
CA PHE A 76 38.70 -24.59 -19.42
C PHE A 76 38.39 -23.35 -18.59
N LEU A 77 39.40 -22.61 -18.09
CA LEU A 77 39.16 -21.37 -17.36
C LEU A 77 38.44 -20.34 -18.25
N PHE A 78 38.88 -20.23 -19.52
CA PHE A 78 38.27 -19.31 -20.47
C PHE A 78 36.80 -19.66 -20.72
N ILE A 79 36.47 -20.95 -20.85
CA ILE A 79 35.09 -21.43 -21.03
C ILE A 79 34.24 -21.08 -19.79
N ILE A 80 34.75 -21.33 -18.58
CA ILE A 80 34.05 -21.01 -17.33
C ILE A 80 33.80 -19.50 -17.21
N LEU A 81 34.80 -18.68 -17.51
CA LEU A 81 34.66 -17.21 -17.48
C LEU A 81 33.69 -16.72 -18.55
N MET A 82 33.69 -17.32 -19.75
CA MET A 82 32.79 -16.95 -20.83
C MET A 82 31.33 -17.30 -20.48
N ILE A 83 31.08 -18.51 -19.96
CA ILE A 83 29.75 -18.90 -19.46
C ILE A 83 29.31 -18.00 -18.29
N GLY A 84 30.19 -17.77 -17.31
CA GLY A 84 29.89 -16.91 -16.17
C GLY A 84 29.57 -15.47 -16.58
N SER A 85 30.33 -14.93 -17.55
CA SER A 85 30.09 -13.62 -18.15
C SER A 85 28.74 -13.57 -18.87
N LEU A 86 28.40 -14.59 -19.65
CA LEU A 86 27.12 -14.69 -20.35
C LEU A 86 25.94 -14.76 -19.38
N LEU A 87 26.04 -15.55 -18.31
CA LEU A 87 25.04 -15.60 -17.25
C LEU A 87 24.89 -14.26 -16.54
N PHE A 88 26.01 -13.61 -16.20
CA PHE A 88 26.03 -12.31 -15.54
C PHE A 88 25.39 -11.22 -16.39
N PHE A 89 25.87 -11.03 -17.62
CA PHE A 89 25.36 -9.99 -18.51
C PHE A 89 23.92 -10.27 -18.97
N GLY A 90 23.57 -11.53 -19.25
CA GLY A 90 22.19 -11.90 -19.60
C GLY A 90 21.21 -11.65 -18.46
N SER A 91 21.61 -11.92 -17.22
CA SER A 91 20.81 -11.58 -16.03
C SER A 91 20.74 -10.07 -15.79
N TYR A 92 21.86 -9.36 -15.92
CA TYR A 92 21.97 -7.91 -15.68
C TYR A 92 21.13 -7.10 -16.68
N TYR A 93 21.20 -7.44 -17.97
CA TYR A 93 20.42 -6.79 -19.03
C TYR A 93 19.04 -7.42 -19.24
N GLN A 94 18.64 -8.39 -18.40
CA GLN A 94 17.34 -9.07 -18.47
C GLN A 94 17.02 -9.61 -19.88
N THR A 95 17.99 -10.26 -20.53
CA THR A 95 17.79 -10.83 -21.86
C THR A 95 17.00 -12.15 -21.77
N GLN A 96 16.40 -12.60 -22.86
CA GLN A 96 15.86 -13.97 -22.92
C GLN A 96 16.99 -15.00 -22.77
N PRO A 97 16.82 -16.08 -21.99
CA PRO A 97 15.60 -16.52 -21.29
C PRO A 97 15.44 -16.01 -19.84
N PHE A 98 16.34 -15.17 -19.33
CA PHE A 98 16.35 -14.73 -17.92
C PHE A 98 15.09 -13.93 -17.55
N ASP A 99 14.65 -13.04 -18.42
CA ASP A 99 13.40 -12.29 -18.23
C ASP A 99 12.18 -13.22 -18.13
N ALA A 100 12.06 -14.22 -19.00
CA ALA A 100 10.96 -15.20 -18.93
C ALA A 100 10.96 -15.99 -17.61
N ILE A 101 12.14 -16.37 -17.09
CA ILE A 101 12.28 -17.02 -15.78
C ILE A 101 11.79 -16.08 -14.67
N MET A 102 12.23 -14.81 -14.67
CA MET A 102 11.80 -13.85 -13.66
C MET A 102 10.30 -13.56 -13.71
N ASN A 103 9.73 -13.44 -14.91
CA ASN A 103 8.29 -13.24 -15.11
C ASN A 103 7.46 -14.44 -14.63
N PHE A 104 7.95 -15.67 -14.84
CA PHE A 104 7.32 -16.86 -14.27
C PHE A 104 7.30 -16.81 -12.74
N GLY A 105 8.44 -16.53 -12.10
CA GLY A 105 8.51 -16.39 -10.64
C GLY A 105 7.59 -15.29 -10.11
N ALA A 106 7.56 -14.13 -10.78
CA ALA A 106 6.66 -13.02 -10.43
C ALA A 106 5.17 -13.42 -10.52
N LYS A 107 4.78 -14.16 -11.57
CA LYS A 107 3.41 -14.65 -11.75
C LYS A 107 2.98 -15.61 -10.62
N GLN A 108 3.88 -16.50 -10.18
CA GLN A 108 3.59 -17.39 -9.04
C GLN A 108 3.35 -16.59 -7.76
N LYS A 109 4.22 -15.64 -7.44
CA LYS A 109 4.08 -14.77 -6.26
C LYS A 109 2.81 -13.91 -6.29
N ALA A 110 2.44 -13.41 -7.47
CA ALA A 110 1.20 -12.65 -7.65
C ALA A 110 -0.06 -13.48 -7.35
N THR A 111 0.00 -14.79 -7.59
CA THR A 111 -1.10 -15.72 -7.32
C THR A 111 -1.23 -15.97 -5.82
N GLU A 112 -0.12 -16.12 -5.09
CA GLU A 112 -0.10 -16.20 -3.62
C GLU A 112 -0.58 -14.89 -2.96
N LYS A 113 -0.20 -13.71 -3.50
CA LYS A 113 -0.65 -12.40 -2.98
C LYS A 113 -2.16 -12.16 -3.15
N LYS A 114 -2.82 -12.86 -4.08
CA LYS A 114 -4.27 -12.75 -4.31
C LYS A 114 -5.12 -13.45 -3.26
N GLU A 115 -4.57 -14.32 -2.42
CA GLU A 115 -5.30 -14.82 -1.26
C GLU A 115 -5.39 -13.69 -0.22
N LEU A 116 -6.46 -12.88 -0.30
CA LEU A 116 -6.81 -11.89 0.71
C LEU A 116 -6.86 -12.61 2.07
N ASN A 117 -6.04 -12.17 3.02
CA ASN A 117 -6.12 -12.67 4.38
C ASN A 117 -7.35 -12.08 5.06
N LEU A 118 -8.49 -12.75 4.92
CA LEU A 118 -9.80 -12.33 5.43
C LEU A 118 -9.87 -12.30 6.97
N SER A 119 -8.85 -12.78 7.68
CA SER A 119 -8.87 -13.00 9.12
C SER A 119 -8.10 -11.95 9.94
N ASN A 120 -7.21 -11.19 9.31
CA ASN A 120 -6.44 -10.14 9.99
C ASN A 120 -7.15 -8.79 9.84
N TYR A 121 -7.43 -8.14 10.96
CA TYR A 121 -8.01 -6.79 11.03
C TYR A 121 -7.12 -5.89 11.87
N GLU A 122 -6.85 -4.69 11.38
CA GLU A 122 -6.33 -3.58 12.18
C GLU A 122 -7.49 -2.96 12.98
N ILE A 123 -7.32 -2.81 14.29
CA ILE A 123 -8.29 -2.11 15.12
C ILE A 123 -7.82 -0.68 15.26
N VAL A 124 -8.67 0.26 14.82
CA VAL A 124 -8.40 1.69 14.90
C VAL A 124 -9.45 2.31 15.80
N GLU A 125 -9.02 2.88 16.91
CA GLU A 125 -9.91 3.53 17.88
C GLU A 125 -9.85 5.06 17.73
N MET A 126 -11.01 5.68 17.58
CA MET A 126 -11.22 7.13 17.55
C MET A 126 -11.92 7.56 18.86
N ASN A 127 -12.72 8.62 18.83
CA ASN A 127 -13.57 8.96 19.98
C ASN A 127 -14.65 7.88 20.20
N THR A 128 -14.62 7.22 21.36
CA THR A 128 -15.58 6.20 21.82
C THR A 128 -16.39 6.66 23.05
N SER A 129 -16.42 7.98 23.31
CA SER A 129 -17.00 8.55 24.54
C SER A 129 -18.45 8.99 24.42
N ASN A 130 -19.07 8.93 23.23
CA ASN A 130 -20.44 9.39 23.00
C ASN A 130 -21.47 8.24 23.16
N ASP A 131 -22.76 8.61 23.13
CA ASP A 131 -23.88 7.73 23.50
C ASP A 131 -24.09 6.53 22.56
N VAL A 132 -23.79 6.71 21.27
CA VAL A 132 -23.95 5.67 20.24
C VAL A 132 -22.57 5.24 19.77
N LEU A 133 -22.15 4.04 20.17
CA LEU A 133 -20.94 3.39 19.70
C LEU A 133 -21.14 2.81 18.31
N LEU A 134 -20.15 3.03 17.45
CA LEU A 134 -20.10 2.58 16.07
C LEU A 134 -18.87 1.71 15.86
N THR A 135 -19.06 0.53 15.28
CA THR A 135 -17.98 -0.35 14.80
C THR A 135 -18.09 -0.46 13.29
N ILE A 136 -17.17 0.14 12.55
CA ILE A 136 -17.12 0.05 11.09
C ILE A 136 -16.12 -1.05 10.72
N ASP A 137 -16.62 -2.21 10.30
CA ASP A 137 -15.84 -3.35 9.82
C ASP A 137 -15.73 -3.28 8.29
N LEU A 138 -14.56 -2.88 7.78
CA LEU A 138 -14.26 -2.83 6.35
C LEU A 138 -13.38 -4.01 5.95
N LEU A 139 -13.90 -4.81 5.02
CA LEU A 139 -13.15 -5.84 4.33
C LEU A 139 -12.66 -5.28 3.00
N ARG A 140 -11.34 -5.19 2.83
CA ARG A 140 -10.76 -4.62 1.61
C ARG A 140 -10.84 -5.61 0.46
N SER A 141 -10.85 -5.09 -0.76
CA SER A 141 -10.71 -5.91 -1.97
C SER A 141 -9.34 -5.67 -2.63
N GLU A 142 -9.12 -6.25 -3.81
CA GLU A 142 -7.79 -6.35 -4.42
C GLU A 142 -7.18 -4.99 -4.80
N HIS A 143 -8.03 -3.97 -5.00
CA HIS A 143 -7.63 -2.62 -5.40
C HIS A 143 -7.49 -1.60 -4.25
N TYR A 144 -7.49 -2.06 -3.00
CA TYR A 144 -7.27 -1.21 -1.81
C TYR A 144 -5.79 -0.95 -1.54
N TRP A 145 -5.18 0.04 -2.21
CA TRP A 145 -3.80 0.45 -1.93
C TRP A 145 -3.70 1.92 -1.51
N HIS A 146 -3.16 2.17 -0.31
CA HIS A 146 -2.93 3.52 0.23
C HIS A 146 -4.12 4.51 0.07
N PRO A 147 -5.36 4.13 0.44
CA PRO A 147 -6.51 4.98 0.18
C PRO A 147 -6.49 6.24 1.05
N GLN A 148 -7.08 7.30 0.51
CA GLN A 148 -7.61 8.39 1.32
C GLN A 148 -9.06 8.06 1.67
N MET A 149 -9.45 8.30 2.90
CA MET A 149 -10.78 7.98 3.41
C MET A 149 -11.30 9.04 4.38
N ALA A 150 -12.60 9.32 4.28
CA ALA A 150 -13.39 10.03 5.28
C ALA A 150 -14.58 9.17 5.74
N VAL A 151 -14.88 9.21 7.03
CA VAL A 151 -16.08 8.62 7.64
C VAL A 151 -16.82 9.72 8.38
N TRP A 152 -18.10 9.91 8.08
CA TRP A 152 -18.90 10.98 8.69
C TRP A 152 -20.36 10.59 8.86
N VAL A 153 -21.03 11.31 9.74
CA VAL A 153 -22.46 11.18 10.04
C VAL A 153 -23.23 12.33 9.39
N GLU A 154 -24.38 12.00 8.83
CA GLU A 154 -25.41 12.95 8.43
C GLU A 154 -26.72 12.68 9.17
N ASP A 155 -27.54 13.70 9.34
CA ASP A 155 -28.91 13.51 9.84
C ASP A 155 -29.81 12.83 8.78
N GLU A 156 -31.06 12.55 9.12
CA GLU A 156 -32.02 11.92 8.21
C GLU A 156 -32.30 12.76 6.95
N GLN A 157 -32.18 14.09 7.06
CA GLN A 157 -32.35 15.03 5.94
C GLN A 157 -31.06 15.15 5.09
N GLY A 158 -29.99 14.47 5.50
CA GLY A 158 -28.70 14.49 4.85
C GLY A 158 -27.89 15.75 5.18
N ASN A 159 -28.13 16.46 6.27
CA ASN A 159 -27.22 17.53 6.70
C ASN A 159 -26.01 16.93 7.41
N TYR A 160 -24.83 17.52 7.18
CA TYR A 160 -23.61 17.12 7.86
C TYR A 160 -23.75 17.30 9.39
N VAL A 161 -23.41 16.26 10.16
CA VAL A 161 -23.38 16.30 11.62
C VAL A 161 -21.93 16.40 12.11
N GLU A 162 -21.14 15.37 11.87
CA GLU A 162 -19.75 15.32 12.32
C GLU A 162 -18.90 14.34 11.50
N THR A 163 -17.57 14.50 11.56
CA THR A 163 -16.60 13.58 10.98
C THR A 163 -16.02 12.69 12.06
N LEU A 164 -16.14 11.38 11.87
CA LEU A 164 -15.64 10.37 12.79
C LEU A 164 -14.17 10.00 12.50
N PHE A 165 -13.78 10.07 11.23
CA PHE A 165 -12.43 9.77 10.78
C PHE A 165 -12.09 10.49 9.48
N ILE A 166 -10.85 10.95 9.36
CA ILE A 166 -10.25 11.44 8.13
C ILE A 166 -8.78 10.99 8.05
N SER A 167 -8.36 10.57 6.86
CA SER A 167 -6.95 10.23 6.59
C SER A 167 -6.03 11.44 6.78
N LYS A 168 -4.92 11.24 7.49
CA LYS A 168 -3.96 12.28 7.88
C LYS A 168 -3.45 13.12 6.72
N ALA A 169 -3.23 12.53 5.54
CA ALA A 169 -2.74 13.29 4.40
C ALA A 169 -3.76 14.35 3.94
N THR A 170 -5.04 13.99 3.83
CA THR A 170 -6.13 14.95 3.55
C THR A 170 -6.32 15.95 4.70
N ALA A 171 -6.32 15.48 5.94
CA ALA A 171 -6.57 16.32 7.12
C ALA A 171 -5.52 17.42 7.34
N ARG A 172 -4.29 17.18 6.88
CA ARG A 172 -3.13 18.07 7.09
C ARG A 172 -2.55 18.63 5.79
N GLY A 173 -3.19 18.44 4.64
CA GLY A 173 -2.68 18.89 3.35
C GLY A 173 -1.29 18.35 3.01
N LEU A 174 -0.95 17.13 3.43
CA LEU A 174 0.39 16.56 3.26
C LEU A 174 0.53 15.87 1.91
N PHE A 175 0.34 16.61 0.83
CA PHE A 175 0.58 16.10 -0.51
C PHE A 175 1.74 16.80 -1.19
N PHE A 176 2.52 16.02 -1.94
CA PHE A 176 3.56 16.55 -2.81
C PHE A 176 2.92 16.82 -4.18
N GLY A 177 3.23 17.97 -4.77
CA GLY A 177 2.65 18.35 -6.06
C GLY A 177 3.38 19.46 -6.75
N GLY A 178 2.78 19.97 -7.82
CA GLY A 178 3.37 20.98 -8.70
C GLY A 178 3.56 20.49 -10.14
N ARG A 179 3.02 19.31 -10.48
CA ARG A 179 2.87 18.91 -11.88
C ARG A 179 1.84 19.81 -12.55
N SER A 180 2.18 20.28 -13.74
CA SER A 180 1.32 21.01 -14.66
C SER A 180 1.50 20.45 -16.06
N LYS A 181 0.60 20.83 -16.98
CA LYS A 181 0.71 20.50 -18.41
C LYS A 181 2.06 20.91 -19.00
N ASP A 182 2.66 21.97 -18.49
CA ASP A 182 3.92 22.53 -19.01
C ASP A 182 5.17 21.84 -18.44
N ASN A 183 5.08 21.16 -17.29
CA ASN A 183 6.24 20.59 -16.61
C ASN A 183 6.16 19.07 -16.33
N PHE A 184 5.08 18.38 -16.71
CA PHE A 184 4.86 16.97 -16.33
C PHE A 184 6.01 16.02 -16.71
N LYS A 185 6.73 16.28 -17.82
CA LYS A 185 7.88 15.47 -18.27
C LYS A 185 9.16 15.71 -17.48
N THR A 186 9.33 16.90 -16.91
CA THR A 186 10.55 17.33 -16.22
C THR A 186 10.38 17.40 -14.70
N PHE A 187 9.14 17.36 -14.22
CA PHE A 187 8.80 17.45 -12.79
C PHE A 187 9.44 16.33 -11.97
N ASP A 188 9.52 15.10 -12.51
CA ASP A 188 10.11 13.95 -11.80
C ASP A 188 11.63 14.06 -11.62
N GLU A 189 12.27 14.97 -12.37
CA GLU A 189 13.69 15.28 -12.29
C GLU A 189 13.96 16.37 -11.23
N GLN A 190 12.96 17.16 -10.84
CA GLN A 190 13.06 18.24 -9.86
C GLN A 190 12.25 17.94 -8.59
N LYS A 191 12.93 17.39 -7.57
CA LYS A 191 12.32 16.95 -6.30
C LYS A 191 11.89 18.08 -5.34
N ASP A 192 12.06 19.34 -5.71
CA ASP A 192 11.95 20.50 -4.80
C ASP A 192 10.75 21.41 -5.09
N ALA A 193 9.65 20.87 -5.63
CA ALA A 193 8.41 21.64 -5.74
C ALA A 193 7.76 21.82 -4.35
N SER A 194 8.13 22.89 -3.63
CA SER A 194 7.48 23.28 -2.38
C SER A 194 6.17 24.03 -2.67
N GLY A 195 5.07 23.59 -2.08
CA GLY A 195 3.77 24.28 -2.16
C GLY A 195 2.72 23.61 -1.27
N ASP A 196 1.63 24.32 -0.95
CA ASP A 196 0.49 23.78 -0.22
C ASP A 196 -0.45 23.05 -1.17
N TYR A 197 0.00 21.90 -1.68
CA TYR A 197 -0.78 21.09 -2.61
C TYR A 197 -1.83 20.28 -1.86
N ARG A 198 -3.09 20.46 -2.24
CA ARG A 198 -4.22 19.70 -1.71
C ARG A 198 -4.87 18.89 -2.83
N ARG A 199 -5.16 17.62 -2.56
CA ARG A 199 -5.96 16.78 -3.46
C ARG A 199 -7.44 17.05 -3.25
N VAL A 200 -7.94 18.09 -3.92
CA VAL A 200 -9.38 18.42 -3.93
C VAL A 200 -10.25 17.29 -4.48
N ASN A 201 -9.69 16.48 -5.40
CA ASN A 201 -10.34 15.32 -5.99
C ASN A 201 -10.28 14.05 -5.13
N ALA A 202 -9.53 14.02 -4.03
CA ALA A 202 -9.41 12.81 -3.22
C ALA A 202 -10.70 12.51 -2.44
N LEU A 203 -11.27 13.51 -1.76
CA LEU A 203 -12.48 13.36 -0.94
C LEU A 203 -13.44 14.54 -1.14
N PRO A 204 -13.90 14.80 -2.39
CA PRO A 204 -14.71 15.96 -2.71
C PRO A 204 -16.09 15.94 -2.08
N VAL A 205 -16.74 14.77 -1.96
CA VAL A 205 -18.10 14.71 -1.40
C VAL A 205 -18.06 15.13 0.06
N TRP A 206 -17.21 14.51 0.88
CA TRP A 206 -17.05 14.85 2.28
C TRP A 206 -16.62 16.31 2.50
N SER A 207 -15.63 16.80 1.75
CA SER A 207 -15.08 18.13 1.97
C SER A 207 -16.12 19.23 1.69
N HIS A 208 -16.85 19.13 0.59
CA HIS A 208 -17.97 20.01 0.29
C HIS A 208 -19.12 19.84 1.29
N LYS A 209 -19.40 18.60 1.73
CA LYS A 209 -20.46 18.32 2.70
C LYS A 209 -20.22 18.96 4.06
N ARG A 210 -18.96 19.03 4.50
CA ARG A 210 -18.54 19.77 5.71
C ARG A 210 -18.83 21.28 5.59
N GLY A 211 -18.87 21.81 4.37
CA GLY A 211 -19.25 23.22 4.10
C GLY A 211 -18.23 24.27 4.55
N ILE A 212 -17.07 23.87 5.10
CA ILE A 212 -16.02 24.80 5.54
C ILE A 212 -15.16 25.20 4.34
N LYS A 213 -15.34 26.44 3.87
CA LYS A 213 -14.57 27.04 2.79
C LYS A 213 -13.38 27.83 3.35
N TYR A 214 -12.18 27.54 2.89
CA TYR A 214 -10.95 28.23 3.32
C TYR A 214 -10.69 29.51 2.52
N THR A 215 -9.63 30.25 2.87
CA THR A 215 -9.28 31.56 2.30
C THR A 215 -9.07 31.53 0.77
N ASP A 216 -8.65 30.39 0.24
CA ASP A 216 -8.43 30.10 -1.18
C ASP A 216 -9.66 29.54 -1.89
N SER A 217 -10.83 29.56 -1.24
CA SER A 217 -12.09 29.01 -1.75
C SER A 217 -12.16 27.49 -1.89
N LEU A 218 -11.15 26.73 -1.45
CA LEU A 218 -11.24 25.26 -1.42
C LEU A 218 -11.92 24.78 -0.15
N TYR A 219 -12.47 23.57 -0.19
CA TYR A 219 -13.08 22.89 0.96
C TYR A 219 -12.12 21.92 1.68
N VAL A 220 -10.96 21.63 1.08
CA VAL A 220 -9.95 20.74 1.67
C VAL A 220 -9.05 21.52 2.64
N PRO A 221 -8.77 21.00 3.85
CA PRO A 221 -7.92 21.66 4.84
C PRO A 221 -6.51 21.96 4.32
N PRO A 222 -6.01 23.21 4.43
CA PRO A 222 -4.63 23.56 4.12
C PRO A 222 -3.68 23.11 5.23
N SER A 223 -2.40 22.95 4.90
CA SER A 223 -1.39 22.48 5.85
C SER A 223 -1.17 23.42 7.06
N ASN A 224 -1.48 24.71 6.90
CA ASN A 224 -1.41 25.72 7.95
C ASN A 224 -2.67 25.81 8.83
N ASN A 225 -3.75 25.12 8.47
CA ASN A 225 -4.98 25.03 9.26
C ASN A 225 -5.54 23.59 9.19
N PRO A 226 -4.80 22.60 9.76
CA PRO A 226 -5.16 21.20 9.70
C PRO A 226 -6.38 20.88 10.57
N LEU A 227 -7.01 19.74 10.32
CA LEU A 227 -8.07 19.23 11.18
C LEU A 227 -7.52 18.69 12.53
N PRO A 228 -8.36 18.65 13.59
CA PRO A 228 -7.96 18.13 14.89
C PRO A 228 -7.48 16.68 14.85
N ASP A 229 -6.54 16.35 15.71
CA ASP A 229 -6.00 14.99 15.83
C ASP A 229 -7.04 13.96 16.30
N ALA A 230 -8.07 14.40 17.04
CA ALA A 230 -9.13 13.54 17.56
C ALA A 230 -9.95 12.81 16.49
N ILE A 231 -9.96 13.32 15.25
CA ILE A 231 -10.65 12.73 14.10
C ILE A 231 -9.69 12.34 12.98
N THR A 232 -8.38 12.52 13.19
CA THR A 232 -7.35 12.34 12.16
C THR A 232 -6.50 11.11 12.45
N GLY A 233 -6.48 10.14 11.54
CA GLY A 233 -5.70 8.92 11.69
C GLY A 233 -4.73 8.64 10.55
N ALA A 234 -3.79 7.73 10.77
CA ALA A 234 -2.94 7.21 9.71
C ALA A 234 -3.79 6.55 8.60
N THR A 235 -3.27 6.52 7.38
CA THR A 235 -3.91 5.77 6.29
C THR A 235 -3.92 4.28 6.65
N ILE A 236 -5.11 3.71 6.75
CA ILE A 236 -5.33 2.30 7.05
C ILE A 236 -5.22 1.53 5.72
N ILE A 237 -4.34 0.54 5.67
CA ILE A 237 -3.96 -0.14 4.41
C ILE A 237 -4.41 -1.61 4.32
N ASP A 238 -4.95 -2.17 5.40
CA ASP A 238 -5.48 -3.54 5.45
C ASP A 238 -6.96 -3.57 5.83
N ASN A 239 -7.57 -4.75 5.99
CA ASN A 239 -8.89 -4.85 6.61
C ASN A 239 -8.86 -4.20 7.99
N PHE A 240 -9.95 -3.54 8.38
CA PHE A 240 -9.96 -2.84 9.65
C PHE A 240 -11.32 -2.79 10.32
N GLN A 241 -11.26 -2.61 11.64
CA GLN A 241 -12.38 -2.22 12.46
C GLN A 241 -12.11 -0.84 13.03
N LEU A 242 -12.88 0.14 12.58
CA LEU A 242 -12.84 1.49 13.12
C LEU A 242 -13.88 1.60 14.24
N LEU A 243 -13.40 1.80 15.46
CA LEU A 243 -14.21 2.01 16.65
C LEU A 243 -14.38 3.52 16.85
N SER A 244 -15.62 3.98 16.86
CA SER A 244 -15.96 5.39 17.03
C SER A 244 -17.29 5.53 17.77
N SER A 245 -17.76 6.75 17.93
CA SER A 245 -19.04 7.06 18.56
C SER A 245 -19.58 8.39 18.07
N THR A 246 -20.90 8.52 18.09
CA THR A 246 -21.65 9.74 17.78
C THR A 246 -22.59 10.07 18.94
N ASN A 247 -22.97 11.33 19.08
CA ASN A 247 -24.00 11.73 20.06
C ASN A 247 -25.33 11.01 19.80
N GLU A 248 -26.22 11.02 20.79
CA GLU A 248 -27.56 10.41 20.68
C GLU A 248 -28.33 10.90 19.43
N LEU A 249 -28.48 10.01 18.45
CA LEU A 249 -29.25 10.20 17.21
C LEU A 249 -30.21 9.02 17.05
N SER A 250 -31.50 9.29 16.89
CA SER A 250 -32.51 8.24 16.70
C SER A 250 -32.42 7.61 15.31
N LYS A 251 -32.25 8.45 14.28
CA LYS A 251 -32.03 8.04 12.89
C LYS A 251 -30.97 8.93 12.26
N PHE A 252 -30.06 8.31 11.53
CA PHE A 252 -28.96 9.03 10.87
C PHE A 252 -28.41 8.21 9.72
N LYS A 253 -27.56 8.84 8.91
CA LYS A 253 -26.84 8.19 7.83
C LYS A 253 -25.35 8.15 8.17
N LEU A 254 -24.74 6.99 8.02
CA LEU A 254 -23.29 6.87 8.04
C LEU A 254 -22.79 6.82 6.60
N LYS A 255 -21.77 7.62 6.30
CA LYS A 255 -21.12 7.64 4.99
C LYS A 255 -19.63 7.41 5.08
N ILE A 256 -19.10 6.74 4.08
CA ILE A 256 -17.67 6.54 3.88
C ILE A 256 -17.34 6.91 2.44
N GLU A 257 -16.38 7.81 2.27
CA GLU A 257 -15.82 8.16 0.97
C GLU A 257 -14.39 7.66 0.91
N ILE A 258 -14.03 6.96 -0.17
CA ILE A 258 -12.71 6.34 -0.35
C ILE A 258 -12.18 6.71 -1.73
N ASN A 259 -10.92 7.12 -1.80
CA ASN A 259 -10.20 7.30 -3.06
C ASN A 259 -8.84 6.61 -3.01
N VAL A 260 -8.49 5.98 -4.11
CA VAL A 260 -7.18 5.41 -4.34
C VAL A 260 -6.50 6.24 -5.44
N ALA A 261 -5.28 6.71 -5.16
CA ALA A 261 -4.50 7.47 -6.12
C ALA A 261 -3.89 6.56 -7.20
N PHE A 262 -3.63 7.12 -8.39
CA PHE A 262 -3.03 6.43 -9.53
C PHE A 262 -3.83 5.21 -10.00
N ASP A 263 -5.15 5.29 -9.87
CA ASP A 263 -6.08 4.23 -10.28
C ASP A 263 -6.69 4.54 -11.65
N ASP A 264 -5.84 4.57 -12.67
CA ASP A 264 -6.22 4.97 -14.03
C ASP A 264 -7.06 3.90 -14.75
N ASN A 265 -7.91 4.34 -15.67
CA ASN A 265 -8.65 3.47 -16.58
C ASN A 265 -8.90 4.15 -17.94
N GLU A 266 -9.78 3.59 -18.76
CA GLU A 266 -10.11 4.10 -20.11
C GLU A 266 -10.91 5.42 -20.14
N TYR A 267 -11.42 5.89 -18.99
CA TYR A 267 -12.16 7.15 -18.84
C TYR A 267 -11.42 8.19 -17.97
N TYR A 268 -10.48 7.73 -17.15
CA TYR A 268 -9.75 8.55 -16.19
C TYR A 268 -8.26 8.22 -16.25
N SER A 269 -7.52 9.10 -16.88
CA SER A 269 -6.06 9.06 -16.96
C SER A 269 -5.49 10.48 -16.82
N GLU A 270 -4.18 10.58 -16.72
CA GLU A 270 -3.48 11.87 -16.74
C GLU A 270 -3.68 12.69 -18.03
N TYR A 271 -4.20 12.08 -19.10
CA TYR A 271 -4.43 12.73 -20.41
C TYR A 271 -5.89 13.15 -20.64
N ASP A 272 -6.80 12.75 -19.77
CA ASP A 272 -8.21 13.10 -19.87
C ASP A 272 -8.52 14.47 -19.28
N PHE A 273 -9.61 15.08 -19.73
CA PHE A 273 -10.06 16.41 -19.32
C PHE A 273 -8.99 17.52 -19.50
N PRO A 274 -8.35 17.66 -20.68
CA PRO A 274 -7.20 18.55 -20.88
C PRO A 274 -7.47 20.04 -20.63
N ASP A 275 -8.75 20.43 -20.58
CA ASP A 275 -9.21 21.80 -20.31
C ASP A 275 -9.68 21.99 -18.85
N ASP A 276 -9.74 20.93 -18.03
CA ASP A 276 -10.03 21.02 -16.60
C ASP A 276 -8.74 21.34 -15.83
N GLU A 277 -8.51 22.64 -15.63
CA GLU A 277 -7.38 23.10 -14.83
C GLU A 277 -7.39 22.49 -13.43
N THR A 278 -8.54 22.29 -12.78
CA THR A 278 -8.56 21.73 -11.41
C THR A 278 -8.12 20.27 -11.39
N PHE A 279 -8.50 19.50 -12.41
CA PHE A 279 -8.04 18.13 -12.59
C PHE A 279 -6.51 18.07 -12.74
N HIS A 280 -5.91 18.98 -13.51
CA HIS A 280 -4.48 18.97 -13.78
C HIS A 280 -3.60 19.84 -12.85
N ASN A 281 -4.20 20.72 -12.04
CA ASN A 281 -3.50 21.68 -11.19
C ASN A 281 -3.19 21.08 -9.81
N GLY A 282 -2.27 20.12 -9.74
CA GLY A 282 -1.99 19.48 -8.47
C GLY A 282 -0.85 18.47 -8.41
N THR A 283 -1.13 17.40 -7.67
CA THR A 283 -0.14 16.45 -7.14
C THR A 283 0.35 15.42 -8.15
N GLY A 284 -0.25 15.39 -9.35
CA GLY A 284 -0.04 14.31 -10.32
C GLY A 284 -0.65 12.97 -9.89
N GLN A 285 -1.39 12.93 -8.77
CA GLN A 285 -2.03 11.74 -8.22
C GLN A 285 -3.47 11.64 -8.74
N LEU A 286 -3.59 11.46 -10.06
CA LEU A 286 -4.87 11.35 -10.79
C LEU A 286 -5.33 9.89 -10.82
N GLY A 287 -6.52 9.67 -11.38
CA GLY A 287 -7.14 8.35 -11.50
C GLY A 287 -8.66 8.42 -11.35
N GLN A 288 -9.27 7.26 -11.16
CA GLN A 288 -10.72 7.15 -10.95
C GLN A 288 -11.21 7.99 -9.76
N PRO A 289 -12.43 8.55 -9.84
CA PRO A 289 -13.05 9.30 -8.75
C PRO A 289 -13.16 8.53 -7.44
N SER A 290 -13.34 9.26 -6.34
CA SER A 290 -13.72 8.66 -5.06
C SER A 290 -15.06 7.91 -5.16
N ILE A 291 -15.20 6.82 -4.40
CA ILE A 291 -16.44 6.05 -4.26
C ILE A 291 -17.06 6.32 -2.89
N ILE A 292 -18.39 6.31 -2.82
CA ILE A 292 -19.14 6.65 -1.62
C ILE A 292 -20.05 5.49 -1.23
N PHE A 293 -19.88 5.02 0.00
CA PHE A 293 -20.77 4.07 0.65
C PHE A 293 -21.71 4.80 1.61
N GLU A 294 -22.95 4.36 1.72
CA GLU A 294 -23.95 4.87 2.66
C GLU A 294 -24.69 3.71 3.34
N THR A 295 -25.09 3.93 4.60
CA THR A 295 -26.15 3.15 5.23
C THR A 295 -27.00 4.06 6.11
N ALA A 296 -28.30 3.82 6.15
CA ALA A 296 -29.24 4.51 7.04
C ALA A 296 -29.44 3.66 8.30
N ILE A 297 -29.22 4.27 9.46
CA ILE A 297 -29.30 3.63 10.77
C ILE A 297 -30.53 4.16 11.49
N ASP A 298 -31.33 3.24 12.04
CA ASP A 298 -32.51 3.54 12.85
C ASP A 298 -32.36 2.81 14.19
N MET A 299 -32.03 3.56 15.24
CA MET A 299 -31.79 3.01 16.57
C MET A 299 -33.05 2.35 17.19
N SER A 300 -34.22 2.49 16.56
CA SER A 300 -35.49 1.87 16.99
C SER A 300 -35.84 0.57 16.26
N ASP A 301 -35.09 0.17 15.23
CA ASP A 301 -35.44 -0.98 14.36
C ASP A 301 -34.95 -2.36 14.88
N ASN A 302 -34.33 -2.39 16.07
CA ASN A 302 -33.74 -3.56 16.71
C ASN A 302 -32.61 -4.25 15.92
N LYS A 303 -32.01 -3.60 14.91
CA LYS A 303 -30.82 -4.12 14.23
C LYS A 303 -29.55 -3.68 14.94
N ASN A 304 -28.66 -4.64 15.17
CA ASN A 304 -27.32 -4.38 15.69
C ASN A 304 -26.30 -4.12 14.58
N TYR A 305 -26.61 -4.51 13.34
CA TYR A 305 -25.69 -4.45 12.21
C TYR A 305 -26.37 -3.96 10.93
N TYR A 306 -25.64 -3.15 10.19
CA TYR A 306 -26.08 -2.54 8.94
C TYR A 306 -25.02 -2.77 7.86
N LEU A 307 -25.45 -3.19 6.67
CA LEU A 307 -24.57 -3.28 5.51
C LEU A 307 -24.55 -1.90 4.83
N MET A 308 -23.37 -1.43 4.42
CA MET A 308 -23.27 -0.23 3.59
C MET A 308 -23.35 -0.58 2.11
N GLU A 309 -24.05 0.26 1.36
CA GLU A 309 -24.20 0.14 -0.08
C GLU A 309 -23.33 1.16 -0.80
N LEU A 310 -22.73 0.77 -1.92
CA LEU A 310 -22.06 1.69 -2.84
C LEU A 310 -23.14 2.52 -3.56
N ILE A 311 -23.24 3.81 -3.21
CA ILE A 311 -24.30 4.68 -3.73
C ILE A 311 -23.87 5.56 -4.91
N GLY A 312 -22.57 5.65 -5.17
CA GLY A 312 -22.06 6.49 -6.25
C GLY A 312 -20.59 6.84 -6.13
N HIS A 313 -20.20 7.82 -6.92
CA HIS A 313 -18.85 8.36 -6.96
C HIS A 313 -18.84 9.90 -6.91
N GLY A 314 -17.73 10.48 -6.46
CA GLY A 314 -17.54 11.93 -6.41
C GLY A 314 -17.19 12.52 -7.78
N HIS A 315 -17.07 13.85 -7.86
CA HIS A 315 -16.59 14.50 -9.08
C HIS A 315 -15.11 14.20 -9.32
N TYR A 316 -14.73 13.81 -10.55
CA TYR A 316 -13.36 13.41 -10.90
C TYR A 316 -12.28 14.46 -10.58
N SER A 317 -12.63 15.74 -10.71
CA SER A 317 -11.76 16.87 -10.37
C SER A 317 -12.10 17.53 -9.02
N GLY A 318 -13.13 17.06 -8.32
CA GLY A 318 -13.54 17.61 -7.02
C GLY A 318 -14.15 19.02 -7.05
N GLN A 319 -14.56 19.49 -8.22
CA GLN A 319 -15.21 20.81 -8.40
C GLN A 319 -16.52 20.98 -7.62
N ASN A 320 -17.19 19.88 -7.28
CA ASN A 320 -18.42 19.88 -6.48
C ASN A 320 -18.48 18.65 -5.55
N GLY A 321 -19.41 18.69 -4.59
CA GLY A 321 -19.69 17.61 -3.63
C GLY A 321 -20.86 16.70 -4.00
N SER A 322 -21.31 16.69 -5.26
CA SER A 322 -22.43 15.85 -5.68
C SER A 322 -22.02 14.39 -5.79
N ILE A 323 -22.95 13.48 -5.49
CA ILE A 323 -22.77 12.04 -5.68
C ILE A 323 -23.38 11.64 -7.02
N ASN A 324 -22.58 11.07 -7.91
CA ASN A 324 -23.05 10.50 -9.16
C ASN A 324 -23.31 9.00 -9.00
N SER A 325 -24.55 8.56 -9.24
CA SER A 325 -24.94 7.15 -9.14
C SER A 325 -24.51 6.31 -10.35
N ASP A 326 -24.12 6.93 -11.47
CA ASP A 326 -23.64 6.20 -12.65
C ASP A 326 -22.21 5.69 -12.45
N LEU A 327 -22.08 4.38 -12.22
CA LEU A 327 -20.79 3.71 -12.01
C LEU A 327 -20.21 3.08 -13.29
N SER A 328 -20.78 3.39 -14.47
CA SER A 328 -20.40 2.77 -15.75
C SER A 328 -18.96 3.08 -16.16
N THR A 329 -18.44 4.25 -15.77
CA THR A 329 -17.06 4.70 -16.06
C THR A 329 -16.02 4.18 -15.07
N LEU A 330 -16.44 3.51 -14.00
CA LEU A 330 -15.52 2.94 -13.02
C LEU A 330 -15.17 1.49 -13.37
N THR A 331 -13.94 1.10 -13.08
CA THR A 331 -13.41 -0.27 -13.24
C THR A 331 -12.94 -0.77 -11.87
N THR A 332 -11.65 -0.63 -11.58
CA THR A 332 -10.95 -1.08 -10.37
C THR A 332 -11.40 -0.31 -9.12
N ALA A 333 -11.91 0.92 -9.26
CA ALA A 333 -12.46 1.66 -8.14
C ALA A 333 -13.62 0.91 -7.46
N LYS A 334 -14.46 0.19 -8.23
CA LYS A 334 -15.56 -0.64 -7.67
C LYS A 334 -15.06 -1.85 -6.87
N GLN A 335 -13.78 -2.18 -6.98
CA GLN A 335 -13.12 -3.34 -6.38
C GLN A 335 -12.10 -2.89 -5.31
N ILE A 336 -12.27 -1.68 -4.76
CA ILE A 336 -11.50 -1.19 -3.61
C ILE A 336 -12.01 -1.85 -2.31
N VAL A 337 -13.32 -2.06 -2.19
CA VAL A 337 -13.96 -2.59 -0.97
C VAL A 337 -14.80 -3.80 -1.32
N GLU A 338 -14.66 -4.87 -0.53
CA GLU A 338 -15.49 -6.08 -0.66
C GLU A 338 -16.82 -5.91 0.07
N ARG A 339 -16.77 -5.44 1.33
CA ARG A 339 -17.95 -5.10 2.14
C ARG A 339 -17.60 -4.14 3.26
N ILE A 340 -18.61 -3.40 3.72
CA ILE A 340 -18.55 -2.65 4.98
C ILE A 340 -19.77 -3.00 5.82
N VAL A 341 -19.53 -3.45 7.06
CA VAL A 341 -20.58 -3.74 8.04
C VAL A 341 -20.43 -2.79 9.21
N VAL A 342 -21.52 -2.13 9.59
CA VAL A 342 -21.58 -1.17 10.68
C VAL A 342 -22.31 -1.81 11.85
N GLY A 343 -21.61 -2.05 12.95
CA GLY A 343 -22.19 -2.39 14.23
C GLY A 343 -22.60 -1.13 15.00
N VAL A 344 -23.77 -1.16 15.64
CA VAL A 344 -24.25 -0.05 16.48
C VAL A 344 -24.59 -0.55 17.88
N LYS A 345 -24.28 0.26 18.90
CA LYS A 345 -24.63 -0.05 20.28
C LYS A 345 -24.78 1.23 21.11
N THR A 346 -25.83 1.32 21.91
CA THR A 346 -25.99 2.42 22.88
C THR A 346 -25.17 2.13 24.15
N THR A 347 -24.45 3.13 24.67
CA THR A 347 -23.87 3.06 26.02
C THR A 347 -25.00 3.19 27.04
N SER A 348 -25.14 2.18 27.91
CA SER A 348 -26.18 2.12 28.94
C SER A 348 -25.96 3.11 30.07
#